data_AF-X1D3Q7-F1
#
_entry.id   AF-X1D3Q7-F1
#
_cell.length_a   1.000
_cell.length_b   1.000
_cell.length_c   1.000
_cell.angle_alpha   90.00
_cell.angle_beta   90.00
_cell.angle_gamma   90.00
#
_symmetry.space_group_name_H-M   'P 1'
#
loop_
_entity.id
_entity.type
_entity.pdbx_description
1 polymer ?
#
loop_
_entity_poly.entity_id
_entity_poly.type
_entity_poly.pdbx_seq_one_letter_code
_entity_poly.pdbx_strand_id
1 'polypeptide(L)' 'MNKINFFDKLFYPKTLAFIGANPRRIWHLSGYINRFPKDSLYIVSNYYDELMENHEEFIDGVNIYKDISEIPDEIDHSV' A
#
# COMPACT_ATOMS: atom_id res chain seq x y z
N MET A 1 -26.21 -12.40 0.21
CA MET A 1 -24.89 -11.91 0.66
C MET A 1 -23.87 -13.00 0.36
N ASN A 2 -22.90 -12.74 -0.52
CA ASN A 2 -21.77 -13.65 -0.69
C ASN A 2 -21.02 -13.70 0.64
N LYS A 3 -20.85 -14.89 1.21
CA LYS A 3 -20.01 -15.08 2.39
C LYS A 3 -18.62 -14.61 2.01
N ILE A 4 -18.12 -13.56 2.68
CA ILE A 4 -16.73 -13.16 2.57
C ILE A 4 -15.90 -14.36 3.03
N ASN A 5 -15.13 -14.95 2.12
CA ASN A 5 -14.22 -16.02 2.49
C ASN A 5 -12.99 -15.38 3.13
N PHE A 6 -12.98 -15.36 4.46
CA PHE A 6 -11.89 -14.79 5.27
C PHE A 6 -10.52 -15.31 4.83
N PHE A 7 -10.39 -16.60 4.52
CA PHE A 7 -9.13 -17.19 4.09
C PHE A 7 -8.70 -16.74 2.70
N ASP A 8 -9.63 -16.48 1.79
CA ASP A 8 -9.29 -15.96 0.46
C ASP A 8 -8.74 -14.54 0.58
N LYS A 9 -9.38 -13.66 1.38
CA LYS A 9 -8.83 -12.33 1.65
C LYS A 9 -7.47 -12.39 2.37
N LEU A 10 -7.30 -13.37 3.26
CA LEU A 10 -6.07 -13.55 4.03
C LEU A 10 -4.87 -14.01 3.18
N PHE A 11 -5.08 -14.97 2.28
CA PHE A 11 -3.98 -15.57 1.50
C PHE A 11 -3.87 -14.99 0.08
N TYR A 12 -4.93 -14.36 -0.43
CA TYR A 12 -5.02 -13.80 -1.77
C TYR A 12 -5.67 -12.41 -1.75
N PRO A 13 -5.11 -11.44 -1.01
CA PRO A 13 -5.66 -10.09 -0.93
C PRO A 13 -5.67 -9.44 -2.32
N LYS A 14 -6.77 -8.78 -2.67
CA LYS A 14 -6.87 -8.00 -3.90
C LYS A 14 -6.33 -6.58 -3.69
N THR A 15 -6.50 -6.04 -2.49
CA THR A 15 -6.02 -4.71 -2.08
C THR A 15 -5.08 -4.84 -0.88
N LEU A 16 -3.99 -4.09 -0.89
CA LEU A 16 -2.97 -4.11 0.16
C LEU A 16 -2.56 -2.68 0.52
N ALA A 17 -2.60 -2.36 1.82
CA ALA A 17 -2.16 -1.06 2.32
C ALA A 17 -1.01 -1.19 3.33
N PHE A 18 0.04 -0.40 3.16
CA PHE A 18 1.10 -0.23 4.15
C PHE A 18 0.88 1.08 4.90
N ILE A 19 0.63 1.01 6.21
CA ILE A 19 0.26 2.18 7.02
C ILE A 19 1.45 2.68 7.84
N GLY A 20 1.72 3.98 7.78
CA GLY A 20 2.82 4.61 8.51
C GLY A 20 4.20 4.32 7.93
N ALA A 21 4.30 4.11 6.61
CA ALA A 21 5.56 3.78 5.96
C ALA A 21 6.60 4.89 6.17
N ASN A 22 7.75 4.54 6.74
CA ASN A 22 8.84 5.49 6.98
C ASN A 22 9.84 5.47 5.80
N PRO A 23 10.25 6.65 5.25
CA PRO A 23 11.21 6.75 4.15
C PRO A 23 12.48 5.92 4.35
N ARG A 24 13.04 5.92 5.58
CA ARG A 24 14.27 5.20 5.91
C ARG A 24 14.17 3.67 5.78
N ARG A 25 12.94 3.15 5.71
CA ARG A 25 12.64 1.72 5.65
C ARG A 25 11.79 1.34 4.44
N ILE A 26 11.54 2.28 3.51
CA ILE A 26 10.66 2.06 2.36
C ILE A 26 11.15 0.93 1.46
N TRP A 27 12.47 0.70 1.42
CA TRP A 27 13.10 -0.39 0.68
C TRP A 27 12.63 -1.79 1.12
N HIS A 28 12.16 -1.97 2.37
CA HIS A 28 11.55 -3.23 2.80
C HIS A 28 10.26 -3.57 2.03
N LEU A 29 9.61 -2.57 1.45
CA LEU A 29 8.40 -2.75 0.65
C LEU A 29 8.70 -3.16 -0.80
N SER A 30 9.97 -3.21 -1.21
CA SER A 30 10.40 -3.52 -2.58
C SER A 30 9.77 -4.80 -3.14
N GLY A 31 9.66 -5.85 -2.32
CA GLY A 31 9.03 -7.10 -2.75
C GLY A 31 7.55 -6.94 -3.12
N TYR A 32 6.82 -6.07 -2.43
CA TYR A 32 5.41 -5.78 -2.69
C TYR A 32 5.26 -4.80 -3.85
N ILE A 33 6.02 -3.71 -3.83
CA ILE A 33 6.04 -2.69 -4.88
C ILE A 33 6.34 -3.30 -6.25
N ASN A 34 7.22 -4.31 -6.32
CA ASN A 34 7.61 -4.94 -7.58
C ASN A 34 6.70 -6.08 -8.05
N ARG A 35 5.77 -6.58 -7.20
CA ARG A 35 5.01 -7.80 -7.50
C ARG A 35 3.50 -7.67 -7.32
N PHE A 36 3.05 -6.78 -6.45
CA PHE A 36 1.63 -6.53 -6.24
C PHE A 36 1.11 -5.60 -7.34
N PRO A 37 -0.15 -5.77 -7.80
CA PRO A 37 -0.76 -4.84 -8.74
C PRO A 37 -0.73 -3.42 -8.18
N LYS A 38 -0.20 -2.48 -8.97
CA LYS A 38 0.08 -1.11 -8.53
C LYS A 38 -1.19 -0.32 -8.22
N ASP A 39 -2.23 -0.55 -9.02
CA ASP A 39 -3.56 0.04 -8.88
C ASP A 39 -4.28 -0.38 -7.60
N SER A 40 -3.86 -1.48 -6.97
CA SER A 40 -4.42 -1.98 -5.71
C SER A 40 -3.43 -2.02 -4.54
N LEU A 41 -2.26 -1.38 -4.71
CA LEU A 41 -1.25 -1.18 -3.67
C LEU A 41 -1.30 0.25 -3.15
N TYR A 42 -1.41 0.39 -1.83
CA TYR A 42 -1.52 1.68 -1.16
C TYR A 42 -0.41 1.84 -0.11
N ILE A 43 0.17 3.03 -0.03
CA ILE A 43 1.11 3.42 1.01
C ILE A 43 0.55 4.65 1.71
N VAL A 44 0.34 4.58 3.02
CA VAL A 44 -0.05 5.73 3.84
C VAL A 44 1.16 6.18 4.64
N SER A 45 1.50 7.46 4.56
CA SER A 45 2.64 8.00 5.29
C SER A 45 2.47 9.45 5.69
N ASN A 46 2.78 9.74 6.95
CA ASN A 46 2.93 11.10 7.45
C ASN A 46 4.21 11.79 6.90
N TYR A 47 5.06 11.05 6.18
CA TYR A 47 6.27 11.52 5.52
C TYR A 47 6.09 11.60 4.00
N TYR A 48 4.87 11.78 3.50
CA TYR A 48 4.56 11.80 2.08
C TYR A 48 5.52 12.69 1.27
N ASP A 49 5.73 13.93 1.71
CA ASP A 49 6.57 14.88 0.96
C ASP A 49 8.03 14.38 0.87
N GLU A 50 8.57 13.82 1.97
CA GLU A 50 9.93 13.22 2.02
C GLU A 50 10.03 11.94 1.17
N LEU A 51 8.96 11.14 1.10
CA LEU A 51 8.89 9.96 0.21
C LEU A 51 8.92 10.37 -1.26
N MET A 52 8.11 11.35 -1.64
CA MET A 52 8.05 11.83 -3.01
C MET A 52 9.37 12.49 -3.42
N GLU A 53 10.01 13.27 -2.56
CA GLU A 53 11.29 13.92 -2.88
C GLU A 53 12.46 12.93 -3.05
N ASN A 54 12.54 11.87 -2.24
CA ASN A 54 13.73 11.02 -2.16
C ASN A 54 13.56 9.65 -2.81
N HIS A 55 12.33 9.23 -3.10
CA HIS A 55 12.01 7.87 -3.52
C HIS A 55 11.02 7.80 -4.67
N GLU A 56 10.77 8.90 -5.39
CA GLU A 56 9.81 8.98 -6.51
C GLU A 56 9.95 7.80 -7.48
N GLU A 57 11.18 7.54 -7.98
CA GLU A 57 11.43 6.45 -8.92
C GLU A 57 11.13 5.06 -8.34
N PHE A 58 11.37 4.87 -7.04
CA PHE A 58 11.16 3.58 -6.38
C PHE A 58 9.67 3.29 -6.16
N ILE A 59 8.88 4.33 -5.89
CA ILE A 59 7.44 4.24 -5.60
C ILE A 59 6.58 4.60 -6.81
N ASP A 60 7.17 4.67 -8.00
CA ASP A 60 6.46 5.03 -9.22
C ASP A 60 5.26 4.10 -9.46
N GLY A 61 4.14 4.74 -9.84
CA GLY A 61 2.83 4.12 -10.04
C GLY A 61 2.15 3.56 -8.78
N VAL A 62 2.75 3.67 -7.59
CA VAL A 62 2.10 3.24 -6.33
C VAL A 62 1.18 4.33 -5.83
N ASN A 63 0.00 3.97 -5.31
CA ASN A 63 -0.89 4.94 -4.69
C ASN A 63 -0.37 5.33 -3.31
N ILE A 64 -0.10 6.62 -3.09
CA ILE A 64 0.44 7.12 -1.82
C ILE A 64 -0.49 8.19 -1.26
N TYR A 65 -0.79 8.08 0.04
CA TYR A 65 -1.73 8.96 0.74
C TYR A 65 -1.14 9.48 2.05
N LYS A 66 -1.65 10.63 2.49
CA LYS A 66 -1.27 11.22 3.79
C LYS A 66 -2.07 10.60 4.93
N ASP A 67 -3.30 10.18 4.65
CA ASP A 67 -4.20 9.56 5.62
C ASP A 67 -4.90 8.32 5.05
N ILE A 68 -5.26 7.37 5.92
CA ILE A 68 -5.93 6.13 5.51
C ILE A 68 -7.35 6.38 4.96
N SER A 69 -8.02 7.45 5.40
CA SER A 69 -9.36 7.82 4.94
C SER A 69 -9.39 8.35 3.50
N GLU A 70 -8.22 8.65 2.92
CA GLU A 70 -8.08 9.09 1.53
C GLU A 70 -8.08 7.91 0.54
N ILE A 71 -7.94 6.67 1.03
CA ILE A 71 -7.97 5.47 0.19
C ILE A 71 -9.39 5.27 -0.36
N PRO A 72 -9.59 5.19 -1.69
CA PRO A 72 -10.92 5.08 -2.29
C PRO A 72 -11.52 3.66 -2.23
N ASP A 73 -10.72 2.67 -1.83
CA ASP A 73 -11.04 1.24 -1.92
C ASP A 73 -11.19 0.56 -0.55
N GLU A 74 -11.94 -0.55 -0.54
CA GLU A 74 -11.96 -1.47 0.61
C GLU A 74 -10.63 -2.21 0.70
N ILE A 75 -10.02 -2.22 1.88
CA ILE A 75 -8.73 -2.86 2.12
C ILE A 75 -8.94 -4.30 2.60
N ASP A 76 -8.45 -5.27 1.83
CA ASP A 76 -8.38 -6.66 2.26
C ASP A 76 -7.32 -6.83 3.34
N HIS A 77 -6.11 -6.28 3.12
CA HIS A 77 -4.98 -6.38 4.03
C HIS A 77 -4.33 -5.03 4.35
N SER A 78 -4.08 -4.80 5.63
CA SER A 78 -3.21 -3.71 6.09
C SER A 78 -2.02 -4.25 6.87
N VAL A 79 -0.86 -3.63 6.65
CA VAL A 79 0.42 -3.92 7.32
C VAL A 79 0.96 -2.66 7.95
#